data_AF-A0A0D8Y7Z6-F1
#
_entry.id   AF-A0A0D8Y7Z6-F1
#
_cell.length_a   1.000
_cell.length_b   1.000
_cell.length_c   1.000
_cell.angle_alpha   90.00
_cell.angle_beta   90.00
_cell.angle_gamma   90.00
#
_symmetry.space_group_name_H-M   'P 1'
#
loop_
_entity.id
_entity.type
_entity.pdbx_description
1 polymer ?
#
loop_
_entity_poly.entity_id
_entity_poly.type
_entity_poly.pdbx_seq_one_letter_code
_entity_poly.pdbx_strand_id
1 'polypeptide(L)'
;MNEARVYLDDYQYGPRTSVALEPTTHQVLNCPSIENLTAILKTWDGSHRAEGFDPIPTLTSIAEIIEKAVDEFLKLDPDPLDDRHPVRTHPQAEFGNLLKILFRNDDFMNKLVISYLLGRDQPELSVAASRLLLDCVPGFWLALFIRIFQEPSDFIPQLYIWAKDSSNEVLRAYAIGLLASALEVQGNAHKYRTNNIDLMPVALRRLADLKTRMLDERALCEKEQESTESSAKCSSDSPGPFSSVNGFDMEESSSVRFN
;
A
#
# COMPACT_ATOMS: atom_id res chain seq x y z
N MET A 1 -15.84 -43.21 52.62
CA MET A 1 -17.06 -43.43 51.82
C MET A 1 -17.39 -42.11 51.17
N ASN A 2 -17.43 -42.12 49.84
CA ASN A 2 -17.51 -40.96 48.97
C ASN A 2 -18.89 -40.31 49.04
N GLU A 3 -18.94 -38.98 49.11
CA GLU A 3 -20.05 -38.23 48.54
C GLU A 3 -19.47 -36.99 47.85
N ALA A 4 -19.48 -37.04 46.52
CA ALA A 4 -18.93 -36.04 45.63
C ALA A 4 -19.85 -34.82 45.58
N ARG A 5 -19.39 -33.69 46.12
CA ARG A 5 -19.92 -32.37 45.75
C ARG A 5 -18.99 -31.79 44.68
N VAL A 6 -19.47 -31.77 43.44
CA VAL A 6 -18.83 -31.06 42.34
C VAL A 6 -18.95 -29.56 42.65
N TYR A 7 -17.85 -28.96 43.10
CA TYR A 7 -17.72 -27.51 43.20
C TYR A 7 -17.44 -26.94 41.81
N LEU A 8 -18.28 -25.99 41.43
CA LEU A 8 -18.23 -25.23 40.19
C LEU A 8 -17.12 -24.18 40.29
N ASP A 9 -15.84 -24.55 40.14
CA ASP A 9 -14.71 -23.58 40.12
C ASP A 9 -13.39 -24.12 39.52
N ASP A 10 -13.45 -25.00 38.51
CA ASP A 10 -12.24 -25.49 37.79
C ASP A 10 -11.83 -24.60 36.60
N TYR A 11 -11.58 -23.32 36.87
CA TYR A 11 -10.71 -22.49 36.04
C TYR A 11 -9.58 -21.90 36.90
N GLN A 12 -8.68 -22.77 37.34
CA GLN A 12 -7.37 -22.36 37.84
C GLN A 12 -6.59 -21.65 36.73
N TYR A 13 -6.55 -20.32 36.78
CA TYR A 13 -5.42 -19.58 36.23
C TYR A 13 -4.17 -20.02 36.98
N GLY A 14 -3.37 -20.90 36.37
CA GLY A 14 -1.99 -21.08 36.79
C GLY A 14 -1.27 -19.72 36.77
N PRO A 15 -0.31 -19.46 37.67
CA PRO A 15 0.45 -18.22 37.64
C PRO A 15 1.13 -18.13 36.27
N ARG A 16 0.67 -17.22 35.42
CA ARG A 16 1.42 -16.76 34.26
C ARG A 16 2.73 -16.23 34.84
N THR A 17 3.78 -17.04 34.73
CA THR A 17 5.16 -16.59 34.87
C THR A 17 5.38 -15.58 33.74
N SER A 18 4.95 -14.35 33.96
CA SER A 18 5.50 -13.18 33.29
C SER A 18 6.92 -13.04 33.83
N VAL A 19 7.83 -13.87 33.30
CA VAL A 19 9.23 -13.48 33.28
C VAL A 19 9.22 -12.20 32.47
N ALA A 20 9.34 -11.07 33.17
CA ALA A 20 9.61 -9.81 32.56
C ALA A 20 10.90 -10.00 31.78
N LEU A 21 10.79 -10.07 30.45
CA LEU A 21 11.92 -9.80 29.59
C LEU A 21 12.38 -8.39 29.98
N GLU A 22 13.56 -8.34 30.60
CA GLU A 22 14.35 -7.14 30.83
C GLU A 22 14.17 -6.15 29.67
N PRO A 23 14.02 -4.84 29.92
CA PRO A 23 13.83 -3.87 28.87
C PRO A 23 15.06 -3.92 27.97
N THR A 24 14.90 -4.54 26.79
CA THR A 24 15.92 -4.55 25.76
C THR A 24 16.15 -3.08 25.44
N THR A 25 17.35 -2.62 25.77
CA THR A 25 17.85 -1.29 25.45
C THR A 25 17.39 -0.92 24.04
N HIS A 26 16.75 0.25 23.91
CA HIS A 26 16.42 0.84 22.61
C HIS A 26 17.73 1.02 21.82
N GLN A 27 18.14 0.00 21.09
CA GLN A 27 19.18 0.14 20.08
C GLN A 27 18.57 1.04 19.02
N VAL A 28 19.08 2.27 18.95
CA VAL A 28 18.85 3.13 17.81
C VAL A 28 19.44 2.38 16.62
N LEU A 29 18.56 1.83 15.78
CA LEU A 29 18.96 1.30 14.50
C LEU A 29 19.55 2.48 13.72
N ASN A 30 20.88 2.54 13.63
CA ASN A 30 21.56 3.47 12.74
C ASN A 30 21.45 2.88 11.32
N CYS A 31 20.28 3.07 10.71
CA CYS A 31 20.08 2.75 9.30
C CYS A 31 20.24 4.03 8.45
N PRO A 32 20.87 3.95 7.26
CA PRO A 32 20.86 5.04 6.28
C PRO A 32 19.48 5.65 6.03
N SER A 33 18.39 4.87 6.06
CA SER A 33 17.01 5.38 5.88
C SER A 33 16.63 6.42 6.95
N ILE A 34 17.03 6.18 8.21
CA ILE A 34 16.76 7.06 9.35
C ILE A 34 17.61 8.33 9.28
N GLU A 35 18.87 8.19 8.90
CA GLU A 35 19.78 9.33 8.69
C GLU A 35 19.29 10.23 7.55
N ASN A 36 18.89 9.62 6.43
CA ASN A 36 18.34 10.31 5.26
C ASN A 36 17.06 11.07 5.61
N LEU A 37 16.10 10.44 6.29
CA LEU A 37 14.87 11.12 6.73
C LEU A 37 15.19 12.31 7.64
N THR A 38 16.11 12.13 8.59
CA THR A 38 16.51 13.20 9.51
C THR A 38 17.20 14.35 8.76
N ALA A 39 18.02 14.06 7.76
CA ALA A 39 18.66 15.07 6.92
C ALA A 39 17.64 15.84 6.08
N ILE A 40 16.69 15.15 5.45
CA ILE A 40 15.61 15.76 4.67
C ILE A 40 14.78 16.70 5.54
N LEU A 41 14.37 16.26 6.74
CA LEU A 41 13.59 17.08 7.67
C LEU A 41 14.36 18.32 8.15
N LYS A 42 15.67 18.21 8.36
CA LYS A 42 16.52 19.38 8.69
C LYS A 42 16.60 20.38 7.54
N THR A 43 16.78 19.91 6.31
CA THR A 43 16.80 20.78 5.12
C THR A 43 15.44 21.46 4.93
N TRP A 44 14.35 20.72 5.13
CA TRP A 44 13.00 21.25 5.08
C TRP A 44 12.78 22.35 6.13
N ASP A 45 13.21 22.13 7.38
CA ASP A 45 13.06 23.11 8.46
C ASP A 45 13.73 24.46 8.12
N GLY A 46 14.91 24.43 7.49
CA GLY A 46 15.62 25.63 7.03
C GLY A 46 15.03 26.31 5.79
N SER A 47 14.31 25.57 4.92
CA SER A 47 13.98 26.03 3.56
C SER A 47 12.48 26.27 3.31
N HIS A 48 11.58 25.65 4.08
CA HIS A 48 10.13 25.65 3.84
C HIS A 48 9.45 27.03 3.97
N ARG A 49 10.18 28.06 4.42
CA ARG A 49 9.72 29.45 4.52
C ARG A 49 10.23 30.35 3.40
N ALA A 50 11.14 29.85 2.56
CA ALA A 50 11.67 30.60 1.43
C ALA A 50 10.62 30.75 0.32
N GLU A 51 10.62 31.91 -0.34
CA GLU A 51 9.78 32.13 -1.51
C GLU A 51 10.24 31.22 -2.67
N GLY A 52 9.31 30.50 -3.29
CA GLY A 52 9.61 29.56 -4.38
C GLY A 52 10.10 28.18 -3.93
N PHE A 53 10.02 27.85 -2.63
CA PHE A 53 10.27 26.49 -2.16
C PHE A 53 9.26 25.51 -2.77
N ASP A 54 9.75 24.49 -3.47
CA ASP A 54 8.94 23.39 -3.96
C ASP A 54 8.92 22.24 -2.94
N PRO A 55 7.77 21.99 -2.29
CA PRO A 55 7.65 20.89 -1.33
C PRO A 55 7.56 19.51 -2.01
N ILE A 56 7.21 19.40 -3.30
CA ILE A 56 6.92 18.12 -3.95
C ILE A 56 8.12 17.15 -3.87
N PRO A 57 9.35 17.53 -4.25
CA PRO A 57 10.50 16.63 -4.18
C PRO A 57 10.78 16.14 -2.75
N THR A 58 10.58 17.03 -1.77
CA THR A 58 10.77 16.69 -0.35
C THR A 58 9.75 15.63 0.08
N LEU A 59 8.47 15.82 -0.27
CA LEU A 59 7.40 14.87 0.06
C LEU A 59 7.60 13.53 -0.63
N THR A 60 7.99 13.53 -1.92
CA THR A 60 8.24 12.32 -2.68
C THR A 60 9.41 11.52 -2.09
N SER A 61 10.53 12.17 -1.75
CA SER A 61 11.66 11.46 -1.14
C SER A 61 11.31 10.87 0.23
N ILE A 62 10.50 11.56 1.04
CA ILE A 62 10.03 11.01 2.33
C ILE A 62 9.10 9.82 2.08
N ALA A 63 8.16 9.92 1.13
CA ALA A 63 7.24 8.84 0.80
C ALA A 63 8.01 7.57 0.37
N GLU A 64 8.98 7.69 -0.54
CA GLU A 64 9.80 6.56 -1.01
C GLU A 64 10.57 5.86 0.14
N ILE A 65 11.11 6.64 1.09
CA ILE A 65 11.78 6.08 2.28
C ILE A 65 10.78 5.28 3.13
N ILE A 66 9.58 5.81 3.35
CA ILE A 66 8.56 5.17 4.18
C ILE A 66 7.99 3.94 3.47
N GLU A 67 7.63 4.03 2.19
CA GLU A 67 7.13 2.90 1.39
C GLU A 67 8.10 1.72 1.41
N LYS A 68 9.39 1.98 1.21
CA LYS A 68 10.41 0.93 1.29
C LYS A 68 10.44 0.27 2.67
N ALA A 69 10.35 1.07 3.73
CA ALA A 69 10.31 0.56 5.10
C ALA A 69 9.01 -0.20 5.42
N VAL A 70 7.88 0.23 4.84
CA VAL A 70 6.59 -0.48 4.93
C VAL A 70 6.69 -1.83 4.24
N ASP A 71 7.24 -1.89 3.02
CA ASP A 71 7.44 -3.16 2.29
C ASP A 71 8.32 -4.13 3.06
N GLU A 72 9.40 -3.64 3.67
CA GLU A 72 10.26 -4.43 4.55
C GLU A 72 9.54 -4.90 5.81
N PHE A 73 8.70 -4.05 6.40
CA PHE A 73 7.88 -4.39 7.56
C PHE A 73 6.81 -5.44 7.23
N LEU A 74 6.10 -5.30 6.11
CA LEU A 74 5.07 -6.24 5.69
C LEU A 74 5.64 -7.64 5.35
N LYS A 75 6.89 -7.71 4.89
CA LYS A 75 7.60 -9.00 4.71
C LYS A 75 7.83 -9.76 6.02
N LEU A 76 7.75 -9.10 7.17
CA LEU A 76 7.85 -9.74 8.49
C LEU A 76 6.54 -10.42 8.91
N ASP A 77 5.50 -10.37 8.07
CA ASP A 77 4.17 -10.91 8.33
C ASP A 77 3.56 -10.37 9.66
N PRO A 78 3.43 -9.04 9.79
CA PRO A 78 2.84 -8.45 10.98
C PRO A 78 1.36 -8.85 11.06
N ASP A 79 0.90 -9.18 12.28
CA ASP A 79 -0.50 -9.55 12.50
C ASP A 79 -1.45 -8.40 12.12
N PRO A 80 -2.36 -8.58 11.15
CA PRO A 80 -3.26 -7.54 10.68
C PRO A 80 -4.28 -7.08 11.75
N LEU A 81 -4.45 -7.84 12.83
CA LEU A 81 -5.33 -7.49 13.96
C LEU A 81 -4.56 -6.88 15.14
N ASP A 82 -3.23 -6.73 15.03
CA ASP A 82 -2.42 -6.15 16.09
C ASP A 82 -2.32 -4.62 15.95
N ASP A 83 -3.11 -3.92 16.76
CA ASP A 83 -3.18 -2.45 16.77
C ASP A 83 -1.95 -1.76 17.41
N ARG A 84 -0.93 -2.53 17.84
CA ARG A 84 0.24 -1.95 18.53
C ARG A 84 1.18 -1.28 17.53
N HIS A 85 1.89 -0.23 17.99
CA HIS A 85 2.92 0.44 17.19
C HIS A 85 3.93 -0.57 16.62
N PRO A 86 4.38 -0.41 15.35
CA PRO A 86 5.47 -1.20 14.78
C PRO A 86 6.73 -1.30 15.67
N VAL A 87 7.10 -0.27 16.45
CA VAL A 87 8.24 -0.36 17.38
C VAL A 87 7.98 -1.29 18.57
N ARG A 88 6.71 -1.55 18.91
CA ARG A 88 6.33 -2.46 20.00
C ARG A 88 6.18 -3.90 19.52
N THR A 89 5.80 -4.10 18.26
CA THR A 89 5.62 -5.43 17.65
C THR A 89 6.93 -5.92 17.05
N HIS A 90 7.59 -5.08 16.25
CA HIS A 90 8.86 -5.36 15.60
C HIS A 90 9.87 -4.20 15.83
N PRO A 91 10.49 -4.13 17.02
CA PRO A 91 11.44 -3.06 17.35
C PRO A 91 12.65 -2.95 16.41
N GLN A 92 13.00 -4.08 15.77
CA GLN A 92 14.11 -4.19 14.83
C GLN A 92 13.76 -3.68 13.42
N ALA A 93 12.47 -3.41 13.14
CA ALA A 93 12.04 -2.85 11.87
C ALA A 93 12.23 -1.32 11.86
N GLU A 94 12.71 -0.80 10.73
CA GLU A 94 12.99 0.63 10.56
C GLU A 94 11.72 1.47 10.55
N PHE A 95 10.63 0.92 9.99
CA PHE A 95 9.36 1.60 9.80
C PHE A 95 8.86 2.29 11.07
N GLY A 96 8.87 1.59 12.20
CA GLY A 96 8.42 2.15 13.45
C GLY A 96 9.25 3.34 13.94
N ASN A 97 10.57 3.32 13.72
CA ASN A 97 11.46 4.40 14.12
C ASN A 97 11.34 5.61 13.18
N LEU A 98 11.16 5.37 11.88
CA LEU A 98 10.90 6.41 10.89
C LEU A 98 9.61 7.17 11.21
N LEU A 99 8.52 6.46 11.51
CA LEU A 99 7.26 7.07 11.92
C LEU A 99 7.43 7.94 13.17
N LYS A 100 8.17 7.46 14.19
CA LYS A 100 8.44 8.26 15.40
C LYS A 100 9.16 9.57 15.09
N ILE A 101 10.14 9.54 14.19
CA ILE A 101 10.89 10.74 13.81
C ILE A 101 9.99 11.71 13.06
N LEU A 102 9.19 11.20 12.13
CA LEU A 102 8.26 12.01 11.34
C LEU A 102 7.21 12.69 12.22
N PHE A 103 6.50 11.92 13.05
CA PHE A 103 5.44 12.44 13.93
C PHE A 103 5.95 13.28 15.08
N ARG A 104 7.24 13.22 15.44
CA ARG A 104 7.84 14.13 16.43
C ARG A 104 7.99 15.56 15.89
N ASN A 105 7.98 15.73 14.57
CA ASN A 105 8.05 17.06 13.96
C ASN A 105 6.64 17.59 13.68
N ASP A 106 6.04 18.19 14.71
CA ASP A 106 4.68 18.73 14.64
C ASP A 106 4.53 19.82 13.56
N ASP A 107 5.56 20.66 13.38
CA ASP A 107 5.55 21.73 12.37
C ASP A 107 5.47 21.15 10.94
N PHE A 108 6.24 20.10 10.66
CA PHE A 108 6.17 19.39 9.39
C PHE A 108 4.79 18.78 9.18
N MET A 109 4.27 18.06 10.16
CA MET A 109 2.98 17.38 10.04
C MET A 109 1.82 18.37 9.89
N ASN A 110 1.87 19.50 10.61
CA ASN A 110 0.88 20.56 10.50
C ASN A 110 0.92 21.20 9.09
N LYS A 111 2.12 21.55 8.61
CA LYS A 111 2.29 22.09 7.26
C LYS A 111 1.86 21.08 6.17
N LEU A 112 2.14 19.79 6.37
CA LEU A 112 1.72 18.71 5.48
C LEU A 112 0.20 18.68 5.31
N VAL A 113 -0.57 18.77 6.39
CA VAL A 113 -2.04 18.71 6.32
C VAL A 113 -2.62 20.03 5.84
N ILE A 114 -2.23 21.15 6.47
CA ILE A 114 -2.90 22.43 6.24
C ILE A 114 -2.45 23.06 4.91
N SER A 115 -1.15 23.06 4.63
CA SER A 115 -0.61 23.79 3.48
C SER A 115 -0.45 22.92 2.24
N TYR A 116 0.02 21.68 2.40
CA TYR A 116 0.33 20.82 1.24
C TYR A 116 -0.88 20.00 0.81
N LEU A 117 -1.56 19.36 1.77
CA LEU A 117 -2.73 18.54 1.47
C LEU A 117 -3.94 19.41 1.13
N LEU A 118 -4.37 20.30 2.05
CA LEU A 118 -5.52 21.19 1.87
C LEU A 118 -5.26 22.40 0.94
N GLY A 119 -4.08 22.50 0.34
CA GLY A 119 -3.74 23.52 -0.65
C GLY A 119 -4.58 23.38 -1.92
N ARG A 120 -5.67 24.14 -2.02
CA ARG A 120 -6.67 23.99 -3.10
C ARG A 120 -6.16 24.29 -4.51
N ASP A 121 -5.07 25.05 -4.62
CA ASP A 121 -4.57 25.57 -5.90
C ASP A 121 -3.57 24.65 -6.61
N GLN A 122 -3.11 23.57 -5.94
CA GLN A 122 -2.06 22.69 -6.47
C GLN A 122 -2.42 21.21 -6.27
N PRO A 123 -3.19 20.58 -7.18
CA PRO A 123 -3.64 19.20 -7.01
C PRO A 123 -2.48 18.19 -6.99
N GLU A 124 -1.37 18.47 -7.68
CA GLU A 124 -0.17 17.62 -7.66
C GLU A 124 0.48 17.59 -6.28
N LEU A 125 0.48 18.72 -5.57
CA LEU A 125 0.94 18.82 -4.20
C LEU A 125 0.03 18.05 -3.24
N SER A 126 -1.28 18.16 -3.41
CA SER A 126 -2.25 17.36 -2.65
C SER A 126 -2.05 15.86 -2.89
N VAL A 127 -1.72 15.44 -4.11
CA VAL A 127 -1.42 14.04 -4.45
C VAL A 127 -0.17 13.56 -3.72
N ALA A 128 0.93 14.30 -3.78
CA ALA A 128 2.17 13.95 -3.10
C ALA A 128 2.00 13.88 -1.56
N ALA A 129 1.26 14.83 -0.99
CA ALA A 129 0.95 14.84 0.43
C ALA A 129 0.03 13.67 0.83
N SER A 130 -0.96 13.34 0.00
CA SER A 130 -1.88 12.21 0.26
C SER A 130 -1.17 10.86 0.20
N ARG A 131 -0.22 10.68 -0.74
CA ARG A 131 0.63 9.49 -0.84
C ARG A 131 1.40 9.26 0.46
N LEU A 132 2.19 10.26 0.87
CA LEU A 132 2.97 10.20 2.11
C LEU A 132 2.09 9.88 3.33
N LEU A 133 0.91 10.49 3.38
CA LEU A 133 -0.01 10.28 4.49
C LEU A 133 -0.58 8.84 4.50
N LEU A 134 -0.87 8.27 3.33
CA LEU A 134 -1.32 6.89 3.19
C LEU A 134 -0.22 5.88 3.53
N ASP A 135 1.03 6.17 3.21
CA ASP A 135 2.15 5.28 3.56
C ASP A 135 2.34 5.13 5.07
N CYS A 136 1.80 6.08 5.84
CA CYS A 136 1.78 6.04 7.30
C CYS A 136 0.60 5.23 7.88
N VAL A 137 -0.34 4.74 7.06
CA VAL A 137 -1.55 4.01 7.47
C VAL A 137 -1.29 2.64 8.09
N PRO A 138 -0.36 1.79 7.61
CA PRO A 138 -0.19 0.40 8.07
C PRO A 138 0.23 0.19 9.54
N GLY A 139 0.00 1.14 10.44
CA GLY A 139 0.34 1.03 11.85
C GLY A 139 -0.70 1.58 12.82
N PHE A 140 -1.99 1.70 12.49
CA PHE A 140 -3.04 2.27 13.37
C PHE A 140 -2.87 3.79 13.66
N TRP A 141 -1.78 4.41 13.22
CA TRP A 141 -1.48 5.82 13.50
C TRP A 141 -2.30 6.80 12.68
N LEU A 142 -2.96 6.41 11.59
CA LEU A 142 -3.86 7.31 10.90
C LEU A 142 -5.09 7.64 11.75
N ALA A 143 -5.55 6.72 12.62
CA ALA A 143 -6.61 7.01 13.58
C ALA A 143 -6.16 7.99 14.66
N LEU A 144 -4.92 7.87 15.17
CA LEU A 144 -4.35 8.85 16.10
C LEU A 144 -4.08 10.20 15.42
N PHE A 145 -3.58 10.18 14.20
CA PHE A 145 -3.32 11.36 13.39
C PHE A 145 -4.61 12.08 13.01
N ILE A 146 -5.62 11.37 12.51
CA ILE A 146 -6.94 11.93 12.23
C ILE A 146 -7.61 12.40 13.51
N ARG A 147 -7.37 11.77 14.67
CA ARG A 147 -7.82 12.27 15.97
C ARG A 147 -7.10 13.56 16.38
N ILE A 148 -5.79 13.68 16.14
CA ILE A 148 -5.01 14.91 16.36
C ILE A 148 -5.50 16.02 15.40
N PHE A 149 -5.82 15.66 14.16
CA PHE A 149 -6.32 16.54 13.11
C PHE A 149 -7.85 16.49 12.96
N GLN A 150 -8.59 16.12 14.02
CA GLN A 150 -10.03 16.41 14.09
C GLN A 150 -10.29 17.92 14.30
N GLU A 151 -9.25 18.69 14.61
CA GLU A 151 -9.33 20.14 14.82
C GLU A 151 -9.55 20.97 13.53
N PRO A 152 -8.94 20.69 12.37
CA PRO A 152 -9.41 21.29 11.13
C PRO A 152 -10.77 20.70 10.78
N SER A 153 -11.84 21.43 11.12
CA SER A 153 -13.24 21.10 10.81
C SER A 153 -13.50 20.76 9.33
N ASP A 154 -12.56 21.10 8.44
CA ASP A 154 -12.69 21.00 6.99
C ASP A 154 -11.94 19.82 6.37
N PHE A 155 -11.12 19.08 7.12
CA PHE A 155 -10.29 18.00 6.54
C PHE A 155 -11.13 16.88 5.92
N ILE A 156 -11.98 16.23 6.73
CA ILE A 156 -12.82 15.11 6.26
C ILE A 156 -13.83 15.57 5.19
N PRO A 157 -14.55 16.70 5.35
CA PRO A 157 -15.40 17.24 4.29
C PRO A 157 -14.65 17.45 2.96
N GLN A 158 -13.42 17.97 2.99
CA GLN A 158 -12.61 18.16 1.79
C GLN A 158 -12.27 16.83 1.11
N LEU A 159 -11.99 15.77 1.87
CA LEU A 159 -11.76 14.44 1.29
C LEU A 159 -12.98 13.92 0.54
N TYR A 160 -14.21 14.17 1.02
CA TYR A 160 -15.42 13.82 0.27
C TYR A 160 -15.53 14.56 -1.06
N ILE A 161 -15.17 15.86 -1.07
CA ILE A 161 -15.15 16.66 -2.30
C ILE A 161 -14.13 16.08 -3.28
N TRP A 162 -12.91 15.77 -2.83
CA TRP A 162 -11.91 15.18 -3.70
C TRP A 162 -12.30 13.80 -4.20
N ALA A 163 -12.80 12.93 -3.32
CA ALA A 163 -13.23 11.58 -3.69
C ALA A 163 -14.36 11.61 -4.72
N LYS A 164 -15.29 12.57 -4.63
CA LYS A 164 -16.44 12.68 -5.53
C LYS A 164 -16.12 13.46 -6.81
N ASP A 165 -15.55 14.65 -6.69
CA ASP A 165 -15.57 15.67 -7.75
C ASP A 165 -14.18 16.03 -8.31
N SER A 166 -13.09 15.50 -7.74
CA SER A 166 -11.74 15.79 -8.27
C SER A 166 -11.59 15.31 -9.71
N SER A 167 -10.97 16.12 -10.57
CA SER A 167 -10.62 15.75 -11.94
C SER A 167 -9.50 14.70 -12.00
N ASN A 168 -8.55 14.77 -11.06
CA ASN A 168 -7.40 13.86 -11.00
C ASN A 168 -7.80 12.50 -10.38
N GLU A 169 -7.63 11.44 -11.17
CA GLU A 169 -7.98 10.06 -10.77
C GLU A 169 -7.17 9.55 -9.57
N VAL A 170 -5.89 9.88 -9.51
CA VAL A 170 -4.99 9.49 -8.41
C VAL A 170 -5.42 10.16 -7.11
N LEU A 171 -5.74 11.46 -7.16
CA LEU A 171 -6.23 12.18 -5.99
C LEU A 171 -7.57 11.62 -5.49
N ARG A 172 -8.46 11.19 -6.40
CA ARG A 172 -9.71 10.51 -6.01
C ARG A 172 -9.42 9.22 -5.26
N ALA A 173 -8.51 8.39 -5.77
CA ALA A 173 -8.14 7.12 -5.14
C ALA A 173 -7.52 7.33 -3.76
N TYR A 174 -6.57 8.27 -3.64
CA TYR A 174 -5.96 8.60 -2.35
C TYR A 174 -6.97 9.18 -1.35
N ALA A 175 -7.89 10.05 -1.79
CA ALA A 175 -8.93 10.57 -0.93
C ALA A 175 -9.86 9.47 -0.40
N ILE A 176 -10.20 8.46 -1.22
CA ILE A 176 -10.97 7.29 -0.77
C ILE A 176 -10.18 6.47 0.26
N GLY A 177 -8.89 6.24 0.05
CA GLY A 177 -8.03 5.55 1.03
C GLY A 177 -7.98 6.28 2.37
N LEU A 178 -7.78 7.60 2.35
CA LEU A 178 -7.75 8.43 3.55
C LEU A 178 -9.12 8.46 4.26
N LEU A 179 -10.21 8.49 3.50
CA LEU A 179 -11.57 8.37 4.05
C LEU A 179 -11.80 7.01 4.72
N ALA A 180 -11.29 5.92 4.16
CA ALA A 180 -11.43 4.58 4.74
C ALA A 180 -10.86 4.57 6.17
N SER A 181 -9.63 5.02 6.32
CA SER A 181 -8.98 5.16 7.63
C SER A 181 -9.64 6.23 8.52
N ALA A 182 -10.22 7.30 7.96
CA ALA A 182 -10.98 8.28 8.75
C ALA A 182 -12.27 7.69 9.33
N LEU A 183 -12.90 6.75 8.63
CA LEU A 183 -14.16 6.12 9.02
C LEU A 183 -13.98 5.02 10.07
N GLU A 184 -12.79 4.46 10.21
CA GLU A 184 -12.43 3.53 11.29
C GLU A 184 -12.47 4.19 12.67
N VAL A 185 -12.27 5.51 12.74
CA VAL A 185 -12.39 6.27 14.00
C VAL A 185 -13.84 6.23 14.48
N GLN A 186 -14.02 5.76 15.72
CA GLN A 186 -15.34 5.58 16.31
C GLN A 186 -16.19 6.86 16.24
N GLY A 187 -17.41 6.72 15.70
CA GLY A 187 -18.37 7.82 15.55
C GLY A 187 -18.29 8.57 14.22
N ASN A 188 -17.16 8.55 13.50
CA ASN A 188 -17.03 9.24 12.21
C ASN A 188 -17.99 8.67 11.15
N ALA A 189 -18.13 7.35 11.08
CA ALA A 189 -19.05 6.71 10.14
C ALA A 189 -20.51 7.10 10.35
N HIS A 190 -20.92 7.33 11.60
CA HIS A 190 -22.26 7.84 11.92
C HIS A 190 -22.37 9.33 11.56
N LYS A 191 -21.37 10.14 11.93
CA LYS A 191 -21.32 11.59 11.65
C LYS A 191 -21.46 11.91 10.16
N TYR A 192 -20.78 11.14 9.29
CA TYR A 192 -20.77 11.38 7.85
C TYR A 192 -21.66 10.40 7.06
N ARG A 193 -22.69 9.83 7.70
CA ARG A 193 -23.59 8.85 7.08
C ARG A 193 -24.18 9.34 5.75
N THR A 194 -24.61 10.60 5.68
CA THR A 194 -25.18 11.17 4.45
C THR A 194 -24.15 11.24 3.33
N ASN A 195 -22.95 11.75 3.62
CA ASN A 195 -21.85 11.79 2.65
C ASN A 195 -21.45 10.38 2.16
N ASN A 196 -21.49 9.38 3.05
CA ASN A 196 -21.27 7.98 2.68
C ASN A 196 -22.33 7.46 1.71
N ILE A 197 -23.60 7.72 1.98
CA ILE A 197 -24.72 7.31 1.10
C ILE A 197 -24.54 7.92 -0.30
N ASP A 198 -24.09 9.18 -0.39
CA ASP A 198 -23.89 9.86 -1.66
C ASP A 198 -22.63 9.40 -2.41
N LEU A 199 -21.53 9.13 -1.69
CA LEU A 199 -20.25 8.75 -2.28
C LEU A 199 -20.22 7.30 -2.76
N MET A 200 -20.82 6.38 -2.00
CA MET A 200 -20.72 4.94 -2.26
C MET A 200 -21.16 4.52 -3.67
N PRO A 201 -22.30 4.97 -4.22
CA PRO A 201 -22.70 4.62 -5.58
C PRO A 201 -21.71 5.11 -6.63
N VAL A 202 -21.14 6.30 -6.43
CA VAL A 202 -20.15 6.90 -7.34
C VAL A 202 -18.84 6.10 -7.30
N ALA A 203 -18.36 5.77 -6.10
CA ALA A 203 -17.14 4.97 -5.90
C ALA A 203 -17.27 3.56 -6.50
N LEU A 204 -18.39 2.88 -6.27
CA LEU A 204 -18.63 1.54 -6.81
C LEU A 204 -18.74 1.53 -8.33
N ARG A 205 -19.39 2.54 -8.93
CA ARG A 205 -19.44 2.69 -10.40
C ARG A 205 -18.03 2.84 -10.98
N ARG A 206 -17.23 3.74 -10.41
CA ARG A 206 -15.84 3.97 -10.85
C ARG A 206 -14.98 2.73 -10.71
N LEU A 207 -15.14 1.97 -9.62
CA LEU A 207 -14.43 0.71 -9.42
C LEU A 207 -14.81 -0.33 -10.49
N ALA A 208 -16.09 -0.40 -10.86
CA ALA A 208 -16.55 -1.27 -11.94
C ALA A 208 -15.93 -0.86 -13.29
N ASP A 209 -15.91 0.45 -13.61
CA ASP A 209 -15.29 0.97 -14.83
C ASP A 209 -13.78 0.70 -14.87
N LEU A 210 -13.09 0.88 -13.73
CA LEU A 210 -11.67 0.56 -13.57
C LEU A 210 -11.39 -0.93 -13.77
N LYS A 211 -12.22 -1.79 -13.17
CA LYS A 211 -12.11 -3.25 -13.34
C LYS A 211 -12.29 -3.64 -14.81
N THR A 212 -13.25 -3.05 -15.51
CA THR A 212 -13.45 -3.31 -16.94
C THR A 212 -12.23 -2.90 -17.75
N ARG A 213 -11.71 -1.68 -17.56
CA ARG A 213 -10.47 -1.21 -18.22
C ARG A 213 -9.29 -2.15 -17.98
N MET A 214 -9.08 -2.57 -16.75
CA MET A 214 -8.00 -3.51 -16.39
C MET A 214 -8.14 -4.87 -17.11
N LEU A 215 -9.37 -5.38 -17.27
CA LEU A 215 -9.62 -6.63 -17.99
C LEU A 215 -9.40 -6.47 -19.50
N ASP A 216 -9.82 -5.34 -20.07
CA ASP A 216 -9.61 -5.02 -21.49
C ASP A 216 -8.13 -4.87 -21.82
N GLU A 217 -7.37 -4.13 -21.00
CA GLU A 217 -5.91 -3.97 -21.11
C GLU A 217 -5.19 -5.32 -21.07
N ARG A 218 -5.60 -6.21 -20.16
CA ARG A 218 -5.06 -7.57 -20.08
C ARG A 218 -5.35 -8.39 -21.34
N ALA A 219 -6.58 -8.34 -21.85
CA ALA A 219 -6.96 -9.05 -23.07
C ALA A 219 -6.24 -8.52 -24.32
N LEU A 220 -5.89 -7.23 -24.36
CA LEU A 220 -5.06 -6.65 -25.42
C LEU A 220 -3.62 -7.14 -25.34
N CYS A 221 -3.00 -7.12 -24.16
CA CYS A 221 -1.65 -7.66 -23.94
C CYS A 221 -1.54 -9.14 -24.33
N GLU A 222 -2.54 -9.95 -24.00
CA GLU A 222 -2.60 -11.38 -24.37
C GLU A 222 -2.66 -11.56 -25.90
N LYS A 223 -3.43 -10.72 -26.62
CA LYS A 223 -3.50 -10.74 -28.11
C LYS A 223 -2.21 -10.26 -28.78
N GLU A 224 -1.55 -9.25 -28.21
CA GLU A 224 -0.26 -8.74 -28.73
C GLU A 224 0.84 -9.80 -28.63
N GLN A 225 0.86 -10.58 -27.55
CA GLN A 225 1.78 -11.72 -27.38
C GLN A 225 1.52 -12.84 -28.39
N GLU A 226 0.26 -13.19 -28.66
CA GLU A 226 -0.09 -14.19 -29.69
C GLU A 226 0.29 -13.74 -31.12
N SER A 227 0.19 -12.44 -31.40
CA SER A 227 0.55 -11.86 -32.72
C SER A 227 2.06 -11.77 -32.96
N THR A 228 2.86 -11.59 -31.90
CA THR A 228 4.33 -11.54 -31.97
C THR A 228 4.94 -12.94 -32.06
N GLU A 229 4.36 -13.93 -31.37
CA GLU A 229 4.78 -15.34 -31.49
C GLU A 229 4.42 -15.97 -32.86
N SER A 230 3.30 -15.57 -33.47
CA SER A 230 2.91 -16.04 -34.80
C SER A 230 3.74 -15.42 -35.94
N SER A 231 4.20 -14.16 -35.79
CA SER A 231 5.14 -13.54 -36.74
C SER A 231 6.55 -14.14 -36.66
N ALA A 232 7.02 -14.53 -35.47
CA ALA A 232 8.32 -15.20 -35.31
C ALA A 232 8.36 -16.62 -35.93
N LYS A 233 7.22 -17.31 -36.02
CA LYS A 233 7.09 -18.62 -36.69
C LYS A 233 7.03 -18.54 -38.23
N CYS A 234 6.68 -17.40 -38.82
CA CYS A 234 6.59 -17.26 -40.28
C CYS A 234 7.97 -17.01 -40.94
N SER A 235 8.98 -16.58 -40.18
CA SER A 235 10.34 -16.33 -40.68
C SER A 235 11.27 -17.55 -40.73
N SER A 236 10.84 -18.75 -40.29
CA SER A 236 11.70 -19.95 -40.24
C SER A 236 11.58 -20.92 -41.42
N ASP A 237 10.66 -20.69 -42.37
CA ASP A 237 10.51 -21.56 -43.55
C ASP A 237 11.37 -21.07 -44.72
N SER A 238 12.69 -21.13 -44.55
CA SER A 238 13.63 -21.21 -45.68
C SER A 238 14.19 -22.62 -45.76
N PRO A 239 14.00 -23.36 -46.87
CA PRO A 239 14.55 -24.70 -47.01
C PRO A 239 16.07 -24.60 -47.15
N GLY A 240 16.78 -24.97 -46.08
CA GLY A 240 18.23 -25.06 -46.05
C GLY A 240 18.79 -26.18 -46.95
N PRO A 241 20.08 -26.12 -47.33
CA PRO A 241 20.64 -26.82 -48.49
C PRO A 241 20.91 -28.33 -48.30
N PHE A 242 20.36 -28.97 -47.27
CA PHE A 242 20.66 -30.36 -46.91
C PHE A 242 19.42 -31.27 -46.79
N SER A 243 18.30 -30.95 -47.46
CA SER A 243 17.09 -31.78 -47.45
C SER A 243 17.14 -33.01 -48.38
N SER A 244 18.30 -33.34 -48.94
CA SER A 244 18.47 -34.51 -49.80
C SER A 244 19.60 -35.38 -49.27
N VAL A 245 19.26 -36.45 -48.53
CA VAL A 245 20.02 -37.71 -48.50
C VAL A 245 19.29 -38.75 -47.64
N ASN A 246 19.23 -39.97 -48.20
CA ASN A 246 18.73 -41.26 -47.70
C ASN A 246 17.22 -41.52 -47.88
N GLY A 247 16.77 -42.29 -48.88
CA GLY A 247 17.47 -43.30 -49.68
C GLY A 247 17.65 -44.60 -48.91
N PHE A 248 16.56 -45.35 -48.71
CA PHE A 248 16.60 -46.78 -48.42
C PHE A 248 15.59 -47.47 -49.33
N ASP A 249 16.13 -48.20 -50.31
CA ASP A 249 15.44 -49.03 -51.27
C ASP A 249 14.67 -50.16 -50.57
N MET A 250 13.39 -50.33 -50.94
CA MET A 250 12.62 -51.53 -50.62
C MET A 250 12.21 -52.16 -51.95
N GLU A 251 12.91 -53.25 -52.31
CA GLU A 251 12.65 -54.02 -53.52
C GLU A 251 11.25 -54.64 -53.50
N GLU A 252 10.62 -54.53 -54.66
CA GLU A 252 9.32 -55.07 -55.01
C GLU A 252 9.40 -56.60 -55.16
N SER A 253 8.50 -57.34 -54.51
CA SER A 253 8.20 -58.72 -54.88
C SER A 253 6.72 -59.01 -54.63
N SER A 254 6.00 -58.95 -55.73
CA SER A 254 4.66 -59.50 -55.98
C SER A 254 4.42 -60.86 -55.29
N SER A 255 3.19 -61.11 -54.82
CA SER A 255 2.17 -61.84 -55.60
C SER A 255 1.13 -62.59 -54.74
N VAL A 256 -0.11 -62.54 -55.24
CA VAL A 256 -1.26 -63.46 -55.08
C VAL A 256 -2.01 -63.58 -53.73
N ARG A 257 -3.31 -63.26 -53.83
CA ARG A 257 -4.44 -63.73 -53.01
C ARG A 257 -4.41 -65.25 -52.78
N PHE A 258 -4.97 -65.75 -51.68
CA PHE A 258 -6.08 -66.72 -51.72
C PHE A 258 -6.72 -66.88 -50.32
N ASN A 259 -8.06 -66.80 -50.34
CA ASN A 259 -9.10 -67.14 -49.36
C ASN A 259 -9.11 -66.45 -48.00
#